data_AF-A0A2U0DK78-F1
#
_entry.id   AF-A0A2U0DK78-F1
#
_cell.length_a   1.000
_cell.length_b   1.000
_cell.length_c   1.000
_cell.angle_alpha   90.00
_cell.angle_beta   90.00
_cell.angle_gamma   90.00
#
_symmetry.space_group_name_H-M   'P 1'
#
loop_
_entity.id
_entity.type
_entity.pdbx_description
1 polymer ?
#
loop_
_entity_poly.entity_id
_entity_poly.type
_entity_poly.pdbx_seq_one_letter_code
_entity_poly.pdbx_strand_id
1 'polypeptide(L)'
;MKLITELLEKRFAEIGKQGKDNPLVIDNASGQQTWHITMYDPRSGTCLGYLVGEEEKKWGYFPLDKLEILSQSFLLSIEKDCFFEEIHFDNLMQLPRYIIIQDMSVKKNNKDRDCEQQR
;
A
#
# COMPACT_ATOMS: atom_id res chain seq x y z
N MET A 1 13.46 5.52 1.37
CA MET A 1 12.90 4.46 0.52
C MET A 1 11.85 5.08 -0.40
N LYS A 2 11.74 4.63 -1.65
CA LYS A 2 10.65 5.04 -2.56
C LYS A 2 9.46 4.10 -2.35
N LEU A 3 8.30 4.61 -1.93
CA LEU A 3 7.10 3.81 -1.69
C LEU A 3 6.39 3.44 -3.00
N ILE A 4 6.40 4.34 -3.99
CA ILE A 4 5.83 4.08 -5.32
C ILE A 4 6.97 3.91 -6.33
N THR A 5 7.27 2.67 -6.71
CA THR A 5 8.29 2.34 -7.71
C THR A 5 7.80 2.61 -9.14
N GLU A 6 8.71 2.68 -10.11
CA GLU A 6 8.33 2.88 -11.52
C GLU A 6 7.38 1.79 -12.04
N LEU A 7 7.48 0.57 -11.51
CA LEU A 7 6.56 -0.53 -11.84
C LEU A 7 5.14 -0.22 -11.35
N LEU A 8 5.03 0.29 -10.13
CA LEU A 8 3.76 0.69 -9.54
C LEU A 8 3.18 1.90 -10.27
N GLU A 9 3.98 2.89 -10.63
CA GLU A 9 3.54 4.03 -11.43
C GLU A 9 2.89 3.59 -12.75
N LYS A 10 3.52 2.63 -13.45
CA LYS A 10 2.94 2.02 -14.65
C LYS A 10 1.64 1.30 -14.35
N ARG A 11 1.60 0.53 -13.25
CA ARG A 11 0.41 -0.21 -12.87
C ARG A 11 -0.77 0.70 -12.51
N PHE A 12 -0.53 1.77 -11.75
CA PHE A 12 -1.53 2.80 -11.46
C PHE A 12 -2.01 3.50 -12.75
N ALA A 13 -1.12 3.73 -13.71
CA ALA A 13 -1.49 4.32 -15.00
C ALA A 13 -2.35 3.38 -15.87
N GLU A 14 -2.08 2.06 -15.85
CA GLU A 14 -2.87 1.05 -16.56
C GLU A 14 -4.31 0.96 -16.03
N ILE A 15 -4.46 0.97 -14.70
CA ILE A 15 -5.77 0.88 -14.05
C ILE A 15 -6.53 2.21 -14.15
N GLY A 16 -5.80 3.31 -14.01
CA GLY A 16 -6.38 4.65 -14.05
C GLY A 16 -7.29 4.94 -12.86
N LYS A 17 -8.26 5.84 -13.09
CA LYS A 17 -9.16 6.30 -12.03
C LYS A 17 -10.25 5.27 -11.75
N GLN A 18 -10.31 4.83 -10.50
CA GLN A 18 -11.28 3.84 -10.03
C GLN A 18 -12.53 4.48 -9.42
N GLY A 19 -13.65 3.74 -9.46
CA GLY A 19 -14.90 4.10 -8.79
C GLY A 19 -14.87 3.86 -7.28
N LYS A 20 -15.92 4.28 -6.58
CA LYS A 20 -16.00 4.20 -5.11
C LYS A 20 -16.52 2.85 -4.58
N ASP A 21 -17.22 2.09 -5.40
CA ASP A 21 -18.01 0.96 -4.91
C ASP A 21 -17.16 -0.26 -4.52
N ASN A 22 -16.14 -0.62 -5.31
CA ASN A 22 -15.22 -1.72 -5.00
C ASN A 22 -13.88 -1.56 -5.75
N PRO A 23 -13.05 -0.58 -5.36
CA PRO A 23 -11.77 -0.34 -6.04
C PRO A 23 -10.80 -1.50 -5.82
N LEU A 24 -9.93 -1.72 -6.79
CA LEU A 24 -8.76 -2.58 -6.67
C LEU A 24 -7.70 -1.87 -5.83
N VAL A 25 -7.23 -2.53 -4.79
CA VAL A 25 -6.06 -2.11 -4.01
C VAL A 25 -4.83 -2.66 -4.71
N ILE A 26 -3.88 -1.77 -5.04
CA ILE A 26 -2.71 -2.08 -5.87
C ILE A 26 -1.45 -2.27 -5.02
N ASP A 27 -1.29 -1.49 -3.96
CA ASP A 27 -0.18 -1.63 -3.02
C ASP A 27 -0.64 -1.27 -1.59
N ASN A 28 0.20 -1.56 -0.60
CA ASN A 28 0.02 -1.08 0.76
C ASN A 28 1.28 -0.38 1.29
N ALA A 29 1.09 0.44 2.32
CA ALA A 29 2.17 0.97 3.14
C ALA A 29 1.79 0.78 4.60
N SER A 30 2.57 -0.01 5.34
CA SER A 30 2.25 -0.48 6.68
C SER A 30 3.16 0.14 7.72
N GLY A 31 2.58 0.59 8.84
CA GLY A 31 3.30 1.09 10.01
C GLY A 31 2.42 0.94 11.25
N GLN A 32 2.28 1.98 12.07
CA GLN A 32 1.24 2.02 13.12
C GLN A 32 -0.18 1.95 12.54
N GLN A 33 -0.33 2.40 11.29
CA GLN A 33 -1.56 2.28 10.52
C GLN A 33 -1.18 1.80 9.11
N THR A 34 -2.09 1.07 8.46
CA THR A 34 -1.88 0.56 7.10
C THR A 34 -2.68 1.38 6.10
N TRP A 35 -2.00 1.92 5.10
CA TRP A 35 -2.60 2.57 3.95
C TRP A 35 -2.72 1.57 2.81
N HIS A 36 -3.95 1.27 2.38
CA HIS A 36 -4.25 0.48 1.19
C HIS A 36 -4.45 1.41 0.01
N ILE A 37 -3.53 1.40 -0.94
CA ILE A 37 -3.44 2.36 -2.03
C ILE A 37 -4.24 1.86 -3.23
N THR A 38 -5.18 2.68 -3.70
CA THR A 38 -6.06 2.36 -4.84
C THR A 38 -5.75 3.20 -6.06
N MET A 39 -5.17 4.39 -5.87
CA MET A 39 -4.82 5.28 -6.97
C MET A 39 -3.63 6.14 -6.57
N TYR A 40 -2.78 6.42 -7.55
CA TYR A 40 -1.69 7.38 -7.45
C TYR A 40 -1.78 8.35 -8.63
N ASP A 41 -1.74 9.65 -8.34
CA ASP A 41 -1.60 10.69 -9.36
C ASP A 41 -0.14 11.20 -9.39
N PRO A 42 0.65 10.86 -10.43
CA PRO A 42 2.03 11.30 -10.54
C PRO A 42 2.18 12.81 -10.76
N ARG A 43 1.13 13.51 -11.22
CA ARG A 43 1.20 14.96 -11.43
C ARG A 43 1.16 15.74 -10.12
N SER A 44 0.32 15.29 -9.19
CA SER A 44 0.18 15.92 -7.87
C SER A 44 0.97 15.22 -6.77
N GLY A 45 1.54 14.05 -7.03
CA GLY A 45 2.24 13.23 -6.03
C GLY A 45 1.30 12.72 -4.93
N THR A 46 0.00 12.65 -5.20
CA THR A 46 -1.03 12.32 -4.21
C THR A 46 -1.57 10.91 -4.43
N CYS A 47 -1.68 10.16 -3.34
CA CYS A 47 -2.32 8.85 -3.30
C CYS A 47 -3.76 8.98 -2.78
N LEU A 48 -4.65 8.13 -3.29
CA LEU A 48 -5.95 7.82 -2.68
C LEU A 48 -5.87 6.42 -2.10
N GLY A 49 -6.21 6.30 -0.82
CA GLY A 49 -6.22 5.02 -0.16
C GLY A 49 -7.21 4.91 0.97
N TYR A 50 -7.34 3.69 1.44
CA TYR A 50 -8.09 3.35 2.64
C TYR A 50 -7.12 3.13 3.79
N LEU A 51 -7.28 3.91 4.84
CA LEU A 51 -6.50 3.80 6.06
C LEU A 51 -7.18 2.84 7.02
N VAL A 52 -6.39 1.90 7.55
CA VAL A 52 -6.78 1.00 8.64
C VAL A 52 -5.81 1.20 9.79
N GLY A 53 -6.32 1.74 10.90
CA GLY A 53 -5.63 1.80 12.19
C GLY A 53 -6.41 1.05 13.26
N GLU A 54 -5.91 1.10 14.49
CA GLU A 54 -6.51 0.43 15.65
C GLU A 54 -7.94 0.91 15.93
N GLU A 55 -8.17 2.22 15.89
CA GLU A 55 -9.46 2.85 16.19
C GLU A 55 -10.11 3.54 14.98
N GLU A 56 -9.38 3.67 13.87
CA GLU A 56 -9.83 4.45 12.71
C GLU A 56 -9.82 3.62 11.43
N LYS A 57 -10.91 3.76 10.65
CA LYS A 57 -11.00 3.26 9.28
C LYS A 57 -11.60 4.33 8.39
N LYS A 58 -10.83 4.83 7.42
CA LYS A 58 -11.29 5.94 6.58
C LYS A 58 -10.64 5.95 5.20
N TRP A 59 -11.41 6.43 4.23
CA TRP A 59 -10.88 6.83 2.93
C TRP A 59 -10.21 8.19 3.05
N GLY A 60 -9.06 8.37 2.39
CA GLY A 60 -8.32 9.62 2.45
C GLY A 60 -7.35 9.79 1.28
N TYR A 61 -7.10 11.06 0.96
CA TYR A 61 -5.99 11.46 0.13
C TYR A 61 -4.80 11.78 1.01
N PHE A 62 -3.61 11.38 0.58
CA PHE A 62 -2.38 11.72 1.27
C PHE A 62 -1.25 11.95 0.26
N PRO A 63 -0.36 12.91 0.52
CA PRO A 63 0.77 13.16 -0.35
C PRO A 63 1.88 12.13 -0.06
N LEU A 64 2.46 11.57 -1.12
CA LEU A 64 3.41 10.45 -1.04
C LEU A 64 4.69 10.84 -0.30
N ASP A 65 5.18 12.05 -0.55
CA ASP A 65 6.39 12.61 0.05
C ASP A 65 6.34 12.63 1.58
N LYS A 66 5.18 12.99 2.17
CA LYS A 66 5.00 12.96 3.62
C LYS A 66 5.11 11.55 4.18
N LEU A 67 4.55 10.57 3.47
CA LEU A 67 4.61 9.17 3.91
C LEU A 67 6.04 8.63 3.79
N GLU A 68 6.77 9.00 2.73
CA GLU A 68 8.18 8.65 2.56
C GLU A 68 9.09 9.32 3.60
N ILE A 69 8.83 10.58 3.97
CA ILE A 69 9.55 11.27 5.04
C ILE A 69 9.30 10.57 6.39
N LEU A 70 8.05 10.19 6.67
CA LEU A 70 7.71 9.44 7.87
C LEU A 70 8.43 8.09 7.89
N SER A 71 8.48 7.37 6.76
CA SER A 71 9.19 6.09 6.65
C SER A 71 10.69 6.17 6.93
N GLN A 72 11.30 7.34 6.74
CA GLN A 72 12.72 7.58 6.99
C GLN A 72 13.00 8.00 8.44
N SER A 73 11.96 8.37 9.19
CA SER A 73 12.09 8.69 10.61
C SER A 73 12.23 7.40 11.41
N PHE A 74 13.35 7.27 12.14
CA PHE A 74 13.67 6.11 12.98
C PHE A 74 12.59 5.76 14.03
N LEU A 75 11.66 6.68 14.29
CA LEU A 75 10.55 6.55 15.24
C LEU A 75 9.27 5.95 14.62
N LEU A 76 9.12 5.98 13.30
CA LEU A 76 7.93 5.53 12.57
C LEU A 76 8.36 4.73 11.34
N SER A 77 8.76 3.48 11.56
CA SER A 77 9.10 2.57 10.47
C SER A 77 7.85 2.24 9.65
N ILE A 78 7.62 3.00 8.58
CA ILE A 78 6.65 2.64 7.55
C ILE A 78 7.37 1.74 6.56
N GLU A 79 6.86 0.53 6.41
CA GLU A 79 7.38 -0.51 5.56
C GLU A 79 6.47 -0.70 4.34
N LYS A 80 7.10 -0.93 3.19
CA LYS A 80 6.40 -1.32 1.98
C LYS A 80 6.31 -2.83 1.94
N ASP A 81 5.14 -3.38 1.67
CA ASP A 81 5.03 -4.81 1.39
C ASP A 81 5.48 -5.08 -0.06
N CYS A 82 6.57 -5.82 -0.22
CA CYS A 82 7.06 -6.25 -1.53
C CYS A 82 6.23 -7.43 -2.10
N PHE A 83 5.40 -8.08 -1.29
CA PHE A 83 4.64 -9.29 -1.63
C PHE A 83 3.13 -9.04 -1.69
N PHE A 84 2.70 -7.78 -1.56
CA PHE A 84 1.30 -7.42 -1.68
C PHE A 84 0.75 -7.82 -3.06
N GLU A 85 -0.33 -8.60 -3.04
CA GLU A 85 -1.08 -8.99 -4.24
C GLU A 85 -2.31 -8.10 -4.38
N GLU A 86 -2.60 -7.67 -5.61
CA GLU A 86 -3.75 -6.83 -5.89
C GLU A 86 -5.05 -7.52 -5.47
N ILE A 87 -5.87 -6.80 -4.71
CA ILE A 87 -7.10 -7.35 -4.15
C ILE A 87 -8.23 -6.32 -4.22
N HIS A 88 -9.42 -6.78 -4.57
CA HIS A 88 -10.62 -5.93 -4.50
C HIS A 88 -10.93 -5.58 -3.06
N PHE A 89 -11.35 -4.33 -2.83
CA PHE A 89 -11.64 -3.81 -1.50
C PHE A 89 -12.64 -4.68 -0.72
N ASP A 90 -13.68 -5.20 -1.36
CA ASP A 90 -14.64 -6.08 -0.70
C ASP A 90 -14.01 -7.36 -0.15
N ASN A 91 -13.07 -7.94 -0.91
CA ASN A 91 -12.35 -9.14 -0.51
C ASN A 91 -11.37 -8.82 0.63
N LEU A 92 -10.69 -7.67 0.56
CA LEU A 92 -9.82 -7.17 1.64
C LEU A 92 -10.58 -7.06 2.97
N MET A 93 -11.82 -6.57 2.93
CA MET A 93 -12.66 -6.39 4.12
C MET A 93 -13.19 -7.70 4.71
N GLN A 94 -13.21 -8.79 3.93
CA GLN A 94 -13.63 -10.12 4.38
C GLN A 94 -12.48 -10.93 5.00
N LEU A 95 -11.22 -10.48 4.85
CA LEU A 95 -10.09 -11.14 5.47
C LEU A 95 -10.19 -11.05 7.01
N PRO A 96 -9.95 -12.16 7.74
CA PRO A 96 -9.98 -12.13 9.20
C PRO A 96 -8.93 -11.13 9.70
N ARG A 97 -9.28 -10.34 10.74
CA ARG A 97 -8.43 -9.25 11.28
C ARG A 97 -6.98 -9.65 11.57
N TYR A 98 -6.74 -10.93 11.86
CA TYR A 98 -5.41 -11.48 12.14
C TYR A 98 -4.52 -11.64 10.89
N ILE A 99 -5.11 -11.86 9.70
CA ILE A 99 -4.40 -12.03 8.42
C ILE A 99 -3.92 -10.67 7.88
N ILE A 100 -4.70 -9.60 8.07
CA ILE A 100 -4.32 -8.25 7.63
C ILE A 100 -3.05 -7.77 8.34
N ILE A 101 -2.77 -8.28 9.54
CA ILE A 101 -1.59 -7.91 10.36
C ILE A 101 -0.46 -8.95 10.24
N GLN A 102 -0.75 -10.23 9.97
CA GLN A 102 0.27 -11.31 10.01
C GLN A 102 0.56 -12.07 8.71
N ASP A 103 -0.31 -12.03 7.70
CA ASP A 103 -0.07 -12.80 6.46
C ASP A 103 0.98 -12.17 5.53
N MET A 104 1.55 -11.03 5.96
CA MET A 104 2.80 -10.43 5.45
C MET A 104 4.06 -11.26 5.75
N SER A 105 3.93 -12.43 6.40
CA SER A 105 5.09 -13.26 6.78
C SER A 105 5.03 -14.73 6.36
N VAL A 106 3.95 -15.21 5.71
CA VAL A 106 3.74 -16.66 5.49
C VAL A 106 3.71 -17.14 4.03
N LYS A 107 3.73 -16.26 3.01
CA LYS A 107 3.96 -16.72 1.62
C LYS A 107 5.42 -16.57 1.19
N LYS A 108 6.32 -17.27 1.87
CA LYS A 108 7.62 -17.65 1.30
C LYS A 108 7.37 -18.67 0.19
N ASN A 109 7.32 -18.24 -1.06
CA ASN A 109 7.72 -19.03 -2.21
C ASN A 109 8.02 -18.15 -3.44
N ASN A 110 9.30 -18.14 -3.83
CA ASN A 110 9.84 -17.85 -5.16
C ASN A 110 9.70 -16.44 -5.76
N LYS A 111 9.70 -15.36 -4.97
CA LYS A 111 9.86 -13.99 -5.50
C LYS A 111 10.92 -13.16 -4.77
N ASP A 112 11.91 -13.82 -4.17
CA ASP A 112 12.92 -13.20 -3.29
C ASP A 112 14.01 -12.39 -4.02
N ARG A 113 13.99 -12.26 -5.35
CA ARG A 113 15.12 -11.66 -6.10
C ARG A 113 14.99 -10.17 -6.44
N ASP A 114 13.80 -9.58 -6.36
CA ASP A 114 13.59 -8.20 -6.83
C ASP A 114 13.57 -7.16 -5.69
N CYS A 115 13.27 -7.56 -4.44
CA CYS A 115 13.16 -6.65 -3.30
C CYS A 115 14.53 -6.32 -2.65
N GLU A 116 15.54 -7.18 -2.80
CA GLU A 116 16.90 -6.95 -2.23
C GLU A 116 17.75 -5.94 -3.02
N GLN A 117 17.39 -5.60 -4.28
CA GLN A 117 18.21 -4.72 -5.13
C GLN A 117 17.86 -3.22 -5.00
N GLN A 118 16.95 -2.85 -4.10
CA GLN A 118 16.51 -1.44 -3.92
C GLN A 118 16.82 -0.87 -2.51
N ARG A 119 17.71 -1.51 -1.75
CA ARG A 119 18.23 -0.99 -0.46
C ARG A 119 19.52 -0.21 -0.64
#